data_AF-A0AAD8YN29-F1
#
_entry.id   AF-A0AAD8YN29-F1
#
_cell.length_a   1.000
_cell.length_b   1.000
_cell.length_c   1.000
_cell.angle_alpha   90.00
_cell.angle_beta   90.00
_cell.angle_gamma   90.00
#
_symmetry.space_group_name_H-M   'P 1'
#
loop_
_entity.id
_entity.type
_entity.pdbx_description
1 polymer ?
#
loop_
_entity_poly.entity_id
_entity_poly.type
_entity_poly.pdbx_seq_one_letter_code
_entity_poly.pdbx_strand_id
1 'polypeptide(L)'
;MSNKSAATLLKVVESHDAGDVMNFTIRKKALDRVRKSVSRISVDSSENVERPAVTVIDSKMTPLEASTLLWECNHGRPCCNAESETYIGMFDARDILSCVIAAHKEFEALGGHHHNPGEDTHMVSDVEIHIDDHKTRRDLIAKALQHIKINSKPQSPGAVTVSYLAARNPMTPFMTKDSSLLEVCKVLACRQKHRVPITDSSSGKNSCIGIISQSGLVAFIASKCPPGSLDVKMVDAGLEYKKDVVKISDDASASTPLNF
;
A
#
# COMPACT_ATOMS: atom_id res chain seq x y z
N MET A 1 34.47 11.58 -13.69
CA MET A 1 34.35 11.91 -12.26
C MET A 1 33.89 10.64 -11.56
N SER A 2 34.57 10.26 -10.47
CA SER A 2 34.51 8.92 -9.87
C SER A 2 33.13 8.58 -9.28
N ASN A 3 32.73 7.30 -9.45
CA ASN A 3 31.54 6.56 -8.98
C ASN A 3 31.24 6.62 -7.45
N LYS A 4 31.50 7.76 -6.78
CA LYS A 4 31.35 7.90 -5.33
C LYS A 4 29.90 7.70 -4.87
N SER A 5 28.92 8.14 -5.66
CA SER A 5 27.50 8.01 -5.33
C SER A 5 27.03 6.55 -5.32
N ALA A 6 27.34 5.79 -6.38
CA ALA A 6 26.98 4.37 -6.48
C ALA A 6 27.66 3.54 -5.38
N ALA A 7 28.96 3.76 -5.15
CA ALA A 7 29.70 3.09 -4.09
C ALA A 7 29.16 3.43 -2.69
N THR A 8 28.72 4.68 -2.47
CA THR A 8 28.12 5.11 -1.20
C THR A 8 26.77 4.43 -0.96
N LEU A 9 25.90 4.38 -1.98
CA LEU A 9 24.62 3.67 -1.90
C LEU A 9 24.83 2.18 -1.62
N LEU A 10 25.76 1.55 -2.35
CA LEU A 10 26.10 0.15 -2.16
C LEU A 10 26.60 -0.11 -0.74
N LYS A 11 27.53 0.72 -0.25
CA LYS A 11 28.05 0.63 1.12
C LYS A 11 26.94 0.72 2.16
N VAL A 12 25.99 1.66 2.00
CA VAL A 12 24.84 1.78 2.92
C VAL A 12 24.01 0.50 2.91
N VAL A 13 23.69 -0.02 1.72
CA VAL A 13 22.86 -1.22 1.55
C VAL A 13 23.56 -2.50 2.05
N GLU A 14 24.89 -2.59 1.93
CA GLU A 14 25.68 -3.72 2.43
C GLU A 14 25.91 -3.67 3.94
N SER A 15 25.89 -2.49 4.56
CA SER A 15 26.24 -2.29 5.98
C SER A 15 25.04 -2.33 6.94
N HIS A 16 23.81 -2.53 6.44
CA HIS A 16 22.60 -2.47 7.25
C HIS A 16 21.63 -3.60 6.91
N ASP A 17 20.70 -3.86 7.83
CA ASP A 17 19.67 -4.88 7.70
C ASP A 17 18.25 -4.30 7.74
N ALA A 18 17.25 -5.18 7.64
CA ALA A 18 15.84 -4.82 7.74
C ALA A 18 15.48 -4.25 9.13
N GLY A 19 16.10 -4.76 10.19
CA GLY A 19 15.92 -4.30 11.57
C GLY A 19 16.29 -2.84 11.74
N ASP A 20 17.39 -2.39 11.15
CA ASP A 20 17.84 -1.00 11.16
C ASP A 20 16.79 -0.04 10.56
N VAL A 21 16.23 -0.40 9.42
CA VAL A 21 15.19 0.39 8.73
C VAL A 21 13.92 0.45 9.56
N MET A 22 13.54 -0.68 10.18
CA MET A 22 12.36 -0.77 11.02
C MET A 22 12.50 0.12 12.25
N ASN A 23 13.63 0.02 12.95
CA ASN A 23 13.96 0.86 14.12
C ASN A 23 13.98 2.35 13.76
N PHE A 24 14.60 2.71 12.63
CA PHE A 24 14.58 4.08 12.13
C PHE A 24 13.15 4.58 11.89
N THR A 25 12.30 3.78 11.25
CA THR A 25 10.92 4.16 10.93
C THR A 25 10.08 4.35 12.20
N ILE A 26 10.26 3.48 13.20
CA ILE A 26 9.61 3.60 14.51
C ILE A 26 10.02 4.90 15.19
N ARG A 27 11.33 5.17 15.28
CA ARG A 27 11.87 6.40 15.90
C ARG A 27 11.39 7.66 15.17
N LYS A 28 11.42 7.66 13.84
CA LYS A 28 10.95 8.78 13.02
C LYS A 28 9.47 9.07 13.26
N LYS A 29 8.62 8.04 13.29
CA LYS A 29 7.19 8.19 13.59
C LYS A 29 6.95 8.74 15.00
N ALA A 30 7.72 8.28 15.99
CA ALA A 30 7.63 8.80 17.36
C ALA A 30 7.98 10.29 17.40
N LEU A 31 9.06 10.70 16.72
CA LEU A 31 9.49 12.08 16.65
C LEU A 31 8.49 12.99 15.91
N ASP A 32 7.89 12.50 14.82
CA ASP A 32 6.86 13.24 14.08
C ASP A 32 5.57 13.44 14.91
N ARG A 33 5.23 12.49 15.80
CA ARG A 33 4.10 12.64 16.73
C ARG A 33 4.38 13.75 17.74
N VAL A 34 5.57 13.78 18.33
CA VAL A 34 5.99 14.84 19.27
C VAL A 34 5.96 16.21 18.60
N ARG A 35 6.44 16.32 17.36
CA ARG A 35 6.38 17.60 16.62
C ARG A 35 4.94 18.07 16.37
N LYS A 36 4.03 17.14 16.01
CA LYS A 36 2.62 17.44 15.79
C LYS A 36 1.90 17.85 17.08
N SER A 37 2.21 17.23 18.22
CA SER A 37 1.62 17.60 19.51
C SER A 37 2.13 18.96 20.00
N VAL A 38 3.37 19.35 19.70
CA VAL A 38 3.87 20.70 20.04
C VAL A 38 3.18 21.79 19.22
N SER A 39 2.72 21.48 17.99
CA SER A 39 1.97 22.41 17.15
C SER A 39 0.46 22.53 17.47
N ARG A 40 -0.06 21.65 18.33
CA ARG A 40 -1.46 21.67 18.78
C ARG A 40 -1.46 21.61 20.30
N ILE A 41 -1.57 22.77 20.96
CA ILE A 41 -1.86 22.83 22.39
C ILE A 41 -3.21 22.12 22.60
N SER A 42 -3.16 20.83 22.91
CA SER A 42 -4.32 20.02 23.28
C SER A 42 -3.87 19.13 24.42
N VAL A 43 -4.34 19.51 25.60
CA VAL A 43 -4.40 18.71 26.81
C VAL A 43 -5.31 17.53 26.49
N ASP A 44 -4.77 16.31 26.35
CA ASP A 44 -5.28 15.20 27.15
C ASP A 44 -4.41 13.92 27.10
N SER A 45 -4.37 13.32 28.29
CA SER A 45 -4.07 11.93 28.69
C SER A 45 -2.94 11.11 28.03
N SER A 46 -1.96 10.86 28.89
CA SER A 46 -1.04 9.74 28.91
C SER A 46 -1.76 8.38 28.98
N GLU A 47 -1.82 7.68 27.86
CA GLU A 47 -1.91 6.22 27.85
C GLU A 47 -0.79 5.67 26.97
N ASN A 48 0.30 5.25 27.61
CA ASN A 48 1.31 4.37 27.04
C ASN A 48 0.72 2.96 26.91
N VAL A 49 -0.36 2.82 26.14
CA VAL A 49 -0.79 1.50 25.67
C VAL A 49 0.25 1.08 24.65
N GLU A 50 0.95 0.00 24.97
CA GLU A 50 1.86 -0.76 24.13
C GLU A 50 1.09 -1.24 22.88
N ARG A 51 0.86 -0.33 21.94
CA ARG A 51 0.16 -0.68 20.71
C ARG A 51 1.02 -1.69 19.97
N PRO A 52 0.45 -2.81 19.50
CA PRO A 52 1.19 -3.78 18.71
C PRO A 52 1.86 -3.05 17.54
N ALA A 53 3.15 -3.33 17.32
CA ALA A 53 3.97 -2.66 16.32
C ALA A 53 3.36 -2.74 14.91
N VAL A 54 2.54 -3.77 14.67
CA VAL A 54 1.75 -3.97 13.45
C VAL A 54 0.31 -4.35 13.81
N THR A 55 -0.65 -3.55 13.35
CA THR A 55 -2.06 -3.99 13.37
C THR A 55 -2.31 -4.87 12.15
N VAL A 56 -2.83 -6.07 12.42
CA VAL A 56 -3.20 -7.08 11.44
C VAL A 56 -4.71 -7.01 11.19
N ILE A 57 -5.12 -7.20 9.94
CA ILE A 57 -6.53 -7.28 9.54
C ILE A 57 -6.96 -8.74 9.57
N ASP A 58 -8.08 -9.05 10.20
CA ASP A 58 -8.65 -10.38 10.15
C ASP A 58 -9.23 -10.65 8.76
N SER A 59 -8.90 -11.80 8.19
CA SER A 59 -9.38 -12.31 6.91
C SER A 59 -10.90 -12.31 6.73
N LYS A 60 -11.65 -12.37 7.84
CA LYS A 60 -13.11 -12.38 7.87
C LYS A 60 -13.73 -10.99 7.92
N MET A 61 -12.93 -9.94 8.10
CA MET A 61 -13.42 -8.57 8.06
C MET A 61 -14.01 -8.25 6.70
N THR A 62 -14.99 -7.36 6.70
CA THR A 62 -15.50 -6.75 5.47
C THR A 62 -14.48 -5.73 4.93
N PRO A 63 -14.46 -5.47 3.61
CA PRO A 63 -13.61 -4.43 3.03
C PRO A 63 -13.83 -3.06 3.66
N LEU A 64 -15.07 -2.74 4.08
CA LEU A 64 -15.39 -1.47 4.74
C LEU A 64 -14.75 -1.36 6.13
N GLU A 65 -14.91 -2.38 6.98
CA GLU A 65 -14.27 -2.41 8.31
C GLU A 65 -12.74 -2.34 8.20
N ALA A 66 -12.18 -3.13 7.28
CA ALA A 66 -10.75 -3.12 6.99
C ALA A 66 -10.26 -1.75 6.49
N SER A 67 -11.08 -1.05 5.69
CA SER A 67 -10.78 0.31 5.20
C SER A 67 -10.74 1.33 6.34
N THR A 68 -11.64 1.25 7.31
CA THR A 68 -11.60 2.10 8.50
C THR A 68 -10.29 1.95 9.26
N LEU A 69 -9.83 0.70 9.45
CA LEU A 69 -8.52 0.42 10.09
C LEU A 69 -7.32 0.94 9.29
N LEU A 70 -7.43 1.02 7.96
CA LEU A 70 -6.39 1.58 7.09
C LEU A 70 -6.35 3.12 7.17
N TRP A 71 -7.50 3.77 7.20
CA TRP A 71 -7.63 5.23 7.23
C TRP A 71 -6.92 5.85 8.45
N GLU A 72 -7.08 5.23 9.62
CA GLU A 72 -6.48 5.74 10.87
C GLU A 72 -4.95 5.66 10.89
N CYS A 73 -4.36 4.78 10.09
CA CYS A 73 -2.92 4.48 10.16
C CYS A 73 -2.18 4.72 8.84
N ASN A 74 -2.85 5.25 7.81
CA ASN A 74 -2.30 5.70 6.53
C ASN A 74 -1.53 4.66 5.69
N HIS A 75 -1.73 3.36 5.96
CA HIS A 75 -0.79 2.35 5.47
C HIS A 75 -1.45 0.97 5.35
N GLY A 76 -1.27 0.31 4.18
CA GLY A 76 -1.62 -1.09 3.95
C GLY A 76 -1.11 -2.04 5.04
N ARG A 77 -1.89 -3.07 5.34
CA ARG A 77 -1.73 -3.97 6.49
C ARG A 77 -1.73 -5.44 6.10
N PRO A 78 -1.01 -6.29 6.85
CA PRO A 78 -1.12 -7.73 6.76
C PRO A 78 -2.56 -8.17 7.03
N CYS A 79 -3.04 -9.09 6.21
CA CYS A 79 -4.26 -9.83 6.43
C CYS A 79 -3.90 -11.24 6.90
N CYS A 80 -4.45 -11.66 8.05
CA CYS A 80 -4.22 -12.97 8.63
C CYS A 80 -5.54 -13.72 8.77
N ASN A 81 -5.52 -15.02 8.48
CA ASN A 81 -6.59 -15.92 8.89
C ASN A 81 -6.33 -16.35 10.33
N ALA A 82 -7.20 -15.94 11.25
CA ALA A 82 -7.08 -16.28 12.67
C ALA A 82 -7.21 -17.79 12.94
N GLU A 83 -7.98 -18.53 12.13
CA GLU A 83 -8.21 -19.96 12.34
C GLU A 83 -6.99 -20.79 11.95
N SER A 84 -6.39 -20.49 10.80
CA SER A 84 -5.19 -21.19 10.33
C SER A 84 -3.89 -20.52 10.78
N GLU A 85 -3.98 -19.35 11.42
CA GLU A 85 -2.85 -18.50 11.82
C GLU A 85 -1.89 -18.19 10.67
N THR A 86 -2.41 -18.13 9.44
CA THR A 86 -1.62 -17.90 8.23
C THR A 86 -1.88 -16.50 7.67
N TYR A 87 -0.80 -15.79 7.35
CA TYR A 87 -0.89 -14.56 6.57
C TYR A 87 -1.31 -14.85 5.13
N ILE A 88 -2.37 -14.18 4.70
CA ILE A 88 -2.94 -14.30 3.35
C ILE A 88 -2.23 -13.37 2.38
N GLY A 89 -2.00 -12.13 2.81
CA GLY A 89 -1.43 -11.09 1.96
C GLY A 89 -1.57 -9.71 2.58
N MET A 90 -1.35 -8.67 1.77
CA MET A 90 -1.45 -7.28 2.19
C MET A 90 -2.75 -6.66 1.68
N PHE A 91 -3.52 -6.07 2.58
CA PHE A 91 -4.67 -5.24 2.22
C PHE A 91 -4.25 -3.76 2.22
N ASP A 92 -4.39 -3.07 1.09
CA ASP A 92 -3.99 -1.67 0.94
C ASP A 92 -4.99 -0.81 0.16
N ALA A 93 -4.66 0.48 -0.04
CA ALA A 93 -5.54 1.44 -0.70
C ALA A 93 -5.93 1.02 -2.14
N ARG A 94 -5.08 0.26 -2.86
CA ARG A 94 -5.41 -0.24 -4.19
C ARG A 94 -6.54 -1.27 -4.14
N ASP A 95 -6.61 -2.03 -3.06
CA ASP A 95 -7.71 -2.96 -2.81
C ASP A 95 -9.02 -2.22 -2.58
N ILE A 96 -8.99 -1.14 -1.79
CA ILE A 96 -10.17 -0.27 -1.59
C ILE A 96 -10.62 0.35 -2.92
N LEU A 97 -9.69 0.91 -3.70
CA LEU A 97 -10.01 1.48 -5.00
C LEU A 97 -10.57 0.43 -5.97
N SER A 98 -10.05 -0.80 -5.90
CA SER A 98 -10.60 -1.92 -6.68
C SER A 98 -12.05 -2.22 -6.29
N CYS A 99 -12.39 -2.18 -5.00
CA CYS A 99 -13.76 -2.33 -4.53
C CYS A 99 -14.65 -1.20 -5.05
N VAL A 100 -14.19 0.05 -5.00
CA VAL A 100 -14.97 1.19 -5.49
C VAL A 100 -15.23 1.07 -6.99
N ILE A 101 -14.23 0.69 -7.78
CA ILE A 101 -14.39 0.46 -9.23
C ILE A 101 -15.38 -0.69 -9.49
N ALA A 102 -15.30 -1.78 -8.73
CA ALA A 102 -16.23 -2.89 -8.84
C ALA A 102 -17.67 -2.49 -8.50
N ALA A 103 -17.86 -1.77 -7.38
CA ALA A 103 -19.17 -1.24 -6.97
C ALA A 103 -19.75 -0.30 -8.04
N HIS A 104 -18.90 0.53 -8.64
CA HIS A 104 -19.31 1.45 -9.69
C HIS A 104 -19.80 0.72 -10.93
N LYS A 105 -19.07 -0.31 -11.39
CA LYS A 105 -19.51 -1.14 -12.53
C LYS A 105 -20.83 -1.86 -12.23
N GLU A 106 -21.02 -2.32 -11.00
CA GLU A 106 -22.27 -2.93 -10.57
C GLU A 106 -23.42 -1.90 -10.53
N PHE A 107 -23.15 -0.69 -10.05
CA PHE A 107 -24.10 0.43 -10.09
C PHE A 107 -24.56 0.75 -11.52
N GLU A 108 -23.64 0.85 -12.48
CA GLU A 108 -23.98 1.05 -13.89
C GLU A 108 -24.84 -0.10 -14.44
N ALA A 109 -24.49 -1.36 -14.11
CA ALA A 109 -25.23 -2.54 -14.53
C ALA A 109 -26.66 -2.60 -13.96
N LEU A 110 -26.88 -2.00 -12.78
CA LEU A 110 -28.19 -1.87 -12.14
C LEU A 110 -29.02 -0.69 -12.70
N GLY A 111 -28.56 -0.02 -13.75
CA GLY A 111 -29.25 1.12 -14.38
C GLY A 111 -28.89 2.47 -13.77
N GLY A 112 -27.83 2.56 -12.98
CA GLY A 112 -27.27 3.82 -12.54
C GLY A 112 -26.65 4.59 -13.70
N HIS A 113 -27.32 5.61 -14.21
CA HIS A 113 -26.80 6.44 -15.29
C HIS A 113 -25.89 7.56 -14.77
N HIS A 114 -24.72 7.72 -15.39
CA HIS A 114 -23.99 8.99 -15.39
C HIS A 114 -24.43 9.80 -16.60
N HIS A 115 -24.48 11.12 -16.43
CA HIS A 115 -24.38 12.06 -17.55
C HIS A 115 -23.21 11.64 -18.46
N ASN A 116 -23.42 11.71 -19.78
CA ASN A 116 -22.48 11.15 -20.77
C ASN A 116 -21.08 11.77 -20.65
N PRO A 117 -20.00 10.98 -20.77
CA PRO A 117 -18.63 11.48 -20.74
C PRO A 117 -18.39 12.39 -21.96
N GLY A 118 -18.23 13.69 -21.72
CA GLY A 118 -18.08 14.72 -22.76
C GLY A 118 -19.07 15.87 -22.67
N GLU A 119 -20.06 15.83 -21.77
CA GLU A 119 -20.67 17.07 -21.29
C GLU A 119 -19.62 17.80 -20.47
N ASP A 120 -19.06 18.86 -21.06
CA ASP A 120 -18.19 19.81 -20.36
C ASP A 120 -18.80 20.07 -18.99
N THR A 121 -18.00 19.84 -17.95
CA THR A 121 -18.38 20.21 -16.60
C THR A 121 -18.47 21.73 -16.59
N HIS A 122 -19.64 22.26 -16.93
CA HIS A 122 -20.00 23.60 -16.52
C HIS A 122 -19.84 23.56 -15.01
N MET A 123 -18.82 24.25 -14.49
CA MET A 123 -18.76 24.51 -13.07
C MET A 123 -20.03 25.30 -12.76
N VAL A 124 -21.03 24.58 -12.28
CA VAL A 124 -22.33 25.14 -11.92
C VAL A 124 -22.02 26.14 -10.82
N SER A 125 -22.25 27.41 -11.10
CA SER A 125 -22.23 28.46 -10.10
C SER A 125 -23.23 28.10 -9.01
N ASP A 126 -22.72 27.72 -7.84
CA ASP A 126 -23.24 27.67 -6.46
C ASP A 126 -24.74 27.89 -6.12
N VAL A 127 -25.71 27.68 -7.01
CA VAL A 127 -27.13 27.86 -6.70
C VAL A 127 -27.94 26.73 -7.32
N GLU A 128 -28.45 25.85 -6.43
CA GLU A 128 -29.47 24.83 -6.68
C GLU A 128 -29.09 23.63 -7.59
N ILE A 129 -27.99 22.95 -7.26
CA ILE A 129 -27.93 21.50 -7.53
C ILE A 129 -28.68 20.79 -6.39
N HIS A 130 -29.72 20.04 -6.74
CA HIS A 130 -30.55 19.26 -5.82
C HIS A 130 -29.70 18.46 -4.82
N ILE A 131 -29.83 18.81 -3.54
CA ILE A 131 -29.28 18.09 -2.39
C ILE A 131 -29.70 16.60 -2.42
N ASP A 132 -30.83 16.29 -3.07
CA ASP A 132 -31.34 14.95 -3.27
C ASP A 132 -30.53 14.10 -4.25
N ASP A 133 -29.82 14.68 -5.21
CA ASP A 133 -29.01 13.91 -6.18
C ASP A 133 -27.70 13.42 -5.55
N HIS A 134 -27.03 14.27 -4.76
CA HIS A 134 -25.85 13.87 -4.01
C HIS A 134 -26.16 12.84 -2.94
N LYS A 135 -27.29 12.97 -2.23
CA LYS A 135 -27.72 12.00 -1.23
C LYS A 135 -28.09 10.68 -1.88
N THR A 136 -28.90 10.71 -2.94
CA THR A 136 -29.25 9.52 -3.75
C THR A 136 -28.02 8.82 -4.30
N ARG A 137 -27.04 9.56 -4.84
CA ARG A 137 -25.78 9.00 -5.35
C ARG A 137 -24.92 8.39 -4.25
N ARG A 138 -24.80 9.06 -3.09
CA ARG A 138 -24.06 8.52 -1.93
C ARG A 138 -24.72 7.25 -1.40
N ASP A 139 -26.05 7.24 -1.33
CA ASP A 139 -26.85 6.11 -0.90
C ASP A 139 -26.78 4.96 -1.92
N LEU A 140 -26.72 5.26 -3.23
CA LEU A 140 -26.55 4.26 -4.28
C LEU A 140 -25.13 3.68 -4.30
N ILE A 141 -24.09 4.48 -4.05
CA ILE A 141 -22.72 3.98 -3.88
C ILE A 141 -22.61 3.17 -2.59
N ALA A 142 -23.22 3.63 -1.49
CA ALA A 142 -23.26 2.88 -0.24
C ALA A 142 -24.00 1.55 -0.40
N LYS A 143 -25.14 1.55 -1.10
CA LYS A 143 -25.88 0.35 -1.49
C LYS A 143 -25.04 -0.54 -2.41
N ALA A 144 -24.34 0.01 -3.41
CA ALA A 144 -23.46 -0.76 -4.29
C ALA A 144 -22.30 -1.40 -3.50
N LEU A 145 -21.71 -0.68 -2.54
CA LEU A 145 -20.72 -1.24 -1.61
C LEU A 145 -21.31 -2.31 -0.68
N GLN A 146 -22.59 -2.21 -0.33
CA GLN A 146 -23.33 -3.25 0.40
C GLN A 146 -23.75 -4.44 -0.51
N HIS A 147 -23.94 -4.20 -1.81
CA HIS A 147 -24.40 -5.16 -2.83
C HIS A 147 -23.28 -5.92 -3.51
N ILE A 148 -22.06 -5.35 -3.61
CA ILE A 148 -20.85 -6.16 -3.69
C ILE A 148 -21.06 -7.18 -2.61
N LYS A 149 -21.24 -8.45 -3.00
CA LYS A 149 -21.59 -9.54 -2.09
C LYS A 149 -20.46 -9.68 -1.08
N ILE A 150 -20.45 -8.86 -0.04
CA ILE A 150 -19.64 -9.01 1.15
C ILE A 150 -20.44 -10.02 1.96
N ASN A 151 -20.45 -11.26 1.49
CA ASN A 151 -21.26 -12.26 2.12
C ASN A 151 -20.62 -12.55 3.47
N SER A 152 -21.31 -12.16 4.54
CA SER A 152 -20.96 -12.50 5.92
C SER A 152 -20.94 -14.02 6.16
N LYS A 153 -21.37 -14.81 5.16
CA LYS A 153 -21.14 -16.25 5.04
C LYS A 153 -20.08 -16.53 3.97
N PRO A 154 -18.87 -16.98 4.33
CA PRO A 154 -17.73 -17.18 3.41
C PRO A 154 -17.94 -18.25 2.31
N GLN A 155 -19.09 -18.92 2.25
CA GLN A 155 -19.35 -20.05 1.37
C GLN A 155 -20.19 -19.74 0.12
N SER A 156 -20.64 -18.50 -0.09
CA SER A 156 -21.36 -18.18 -1.34
C SER A 156 -20.38 -17.90 -2.49
N PRO A 157 -20.53 -18.55 -3.65
CA PRO A 157 -19.75 -18.22 -4.84
C PRO A 157 -19.92 -16.73 -5.22
N GLY A 158 -18.81 -16.01 -5.38
CA GLY A 158 -18.79 -14.62 -5.85
C GLY A 158 -18.70 -13.52 -4.77
N ALA A 159 -18.49 -13.88 -3.51
CA ALA A 159 -18.32 -12.89 -2.45
C ALA A 159 -16.91 -12.28 -2.43
N VAL A 160 -16.79 -10.95 -2.50
CA VAL A 160 -15.49 -10.25 -2.40
C VAL A 160 -15.15 -10.04 -0.93
N THR A 161 -14.25 -10.88 -0.41
CA THR A 161 -13.76 -10.79 0.97
C THR A 161 -12.45 -10.01 1.04
N VAL A 162 -12.09 -9.54 2.23
CA VAL A 162 -10.76 -8.95 2.48
C VAL A 162 -9.66 -9.97 2.20
N SER A 163 -9.87 -11.24 2.54
CA SER A 163 -8.94 -12.32 2.20
C SER A 163 -8.68 -12.43 0.70
N TYR A 164 -9.73 -12.37 -0.13
CA TYR A 164 -9.60 -12.39 -1.59
C TYR A 164 -8.78 -11.20 -2.10
N LEU A 165 -9.07 -10.00 -1.60
CA LEU A 165 -8.37 -8.78 -2.01
C LEU A 165 -6.90 -8.79 -1.58
N ALA A 166 -6.64 -9.17 -0.33
CA ALA A 166 -5.30 -9.24 0.24
C ALA A 166 -4.41 -10.28 -0.46
N ALA A 167 -5.00 -11.42 -0.87
CA ALA A 167 -4.28 -12.48 -1.59
C ALA A 167 -3.66 -12.01 -2.92
N ARG A 168 -4.19 -10.93 -3.53
CA ARG A 168 -3.62 -10.31 -4.74
C ARG A 168 -2.26 -9.66 -4.49
N ASN A 169 -1.98 -9.32 -3.23
CA ASN A 169 -0.73 -8.72 -2.77
C ASN A 169 -0.06 -9.67 -1.77
N PRO A 170 0.48 -10.82 -2.23
CA PRO A 170 1.05 -11.81 -1.32
C PRO A 170 2.19 -11.22 -0.49
N MET A 171 2.24 -11.62 0.78
CA MET A 171 3.26 -11.21 1.75
C MET A 171 4.62 -11.89 1.53
N THR A 172 4.71 -12.81 0.57
CA THR A 172 5.92 -13.56 0.28
C THR A 172 6.87 -12.74 -0.62
N PRO A 173 8.19 -12.91 -0.50
CA PRO A 173 8.87 -13.67 0.56
C PRO A 173 8.75 -12.97 1.92
N PHE A 174 8.65 -13.76 2.99
CA PHE A 174 8.78 -13.25 4.36
C PHE A 174 10.24 -12.90 4.62
N MET A 175 10.48 -11.75 5.23
CA MET A 175 11.80 -11.29 5.63
C MET A 175 11.90 -11.25 7.15
N THR A 176 13.09 -11.40 7.69
CA THR A 176 13.39 -11.28 9.13
C THR A 176 14.12 -9.96 9.40
N LYS A 177 14.34 -9.61 10.67
CA LYS A 177 15.14 -8.42 11.04
C LYS A 177 16.56 -8.49 10.48
N ASP A 178 17.12 -9.70 10.44
CA ASP A 178 18.50 -9.94 9.99
C ASP A 178 18.62 -10.06 8.46
N SER A 179 17.49 -9.93 7.74
CA SER A 179 17.51 -9.93 6.27
C SER A 179 18.30 -8.73 5.77
N SER A 180 19.24 -8.98 4.85
CA SER A 180 20.07 -7.90 4.30
C SER A 180 19.21 -6.84 3.62
N LEU A 181 19.64 -5.58 3.71
CA LEU A 181 18.91 -4.48 3.09
C LEU A 181 18.86 -4.61 1.56
N LEU A 182 19.84 -5.28 0.95
CA LEU A 182 19.86 -5.58 -0.48
C LEU A 182 18.69 -6.48 -0.89
N GLU A 183 18.41 -7.54 -0.13
CA GLU A 183 17.27 -8.43 -0.41
C GLU A 183 15.94 -7.71 -0.24
N VAL A 184 15.81 -6.84 0.78
CA VAL A 184 14.63 -5.99 0.94
C VAL A 184 14.45 -5.06 -0.26
N CYS A 185 15.53 -4.44 -0.76
CA CYS A 185 15.50 -3.61 -1.97
C CYS A 185 15.03 -4.39 -3.20
N LYS A 186 15.52 -5.64 -3.40
CA LYS A 186 15.10 -6.49 -4.52
C LYS A 186 13.60 -6.78 -4.48
N VAL A 187 13.05 -7.10 -3.32
CA VAL A 187 11.61 -7.37 -3.18
C VAL A 187 10.79 -6.09 -3.43
N LEU A 188 11.21 -4.95 -2.88
CA LEU A 188 10.53 -3.68 -3.07
C LEU A 188 10.69 -3.08 -4.47
N ALA A 189 11.66 -3.55 -5.28
CA ALA A 189 11.78 -3.17 -6.67
C ALA A 189 10.71 -3.82 -7.57
N CYS A 190 10.01 -4.85 -7.10
CA CYS A 190 8.88 -5.44 -7.81
C CYS A 190 7.73 -4.42 -7.90
N ARG A 191 7.23 -4.17 -9.13
CA ARG A 191 6.21 -3.14 -9.40
C ARG A 191 4.96 -3.21 -8.52
N GLN A 192 4.57 -4.41 -8.09
CA GLN A 192 3.36 -4.62 -7.29
C GLN A 192 3.61 -4.62 -5.78
N LYS A 193 4.87 -4.56 -5.32
CA LYS A 193 5.25 -4.65 -3.91
C LYS A 193 5.78 -3.31 -3.40
N HIS A 194 4.91 -2.55 -2.75
CA HIS A 194 5.30 -1.31 -2.08
C HIS A 194 5.78 -1.51 -0.64
N ARG A 195 5.60 -2.73 -0.11
CA ARG A 195 5.79 -3.07 1.30
C ARG A 195 6.35 -4.48 1.42
N VAL A 196 7.21 -4.68 2.42
CA VAL A 196 7.73 -5.98 2.83
C VAL A 196 7.40 -6.18 4.30
N PRO A 197 6.69 -7.26 4.65
CA PRO A 197 6.49 -7.61 6.04
C PRO A 197 7.76 -8.21 6.63
N ILE A 198 8.06 -7.81 7.86
CA ILE A 198 9.12 -8.40 8.66
C ILE A 198 8.46 -9.32 9.66
N THR A 199 8.83 -10.59 9.63
CA THR A 199 8.30 -11.63 10.49
C THR A 199 9.35 -12.11 11.48
N ASP A 200 8.86 -12.57 12.62
CA ASP A 200 9.61 -13.30 13.62
C ASP A 200 9.04 -14.72 13.71
N SER A 201 9.91 -15.72 13.64
CA SER A 201 9.56 -17.14 13.73
C SER A 201 10.06 -17.79 15.02
N SER A 202 10.64 -17.02 15.94
CA SER A 202 11.21 -17.53 17.20
C SER A 202 10.20 -18.28 18.08
N SER A 203 8.92 -17.92 17.98
CA SER A 203 7.80 -18.59 18.68
C SER A 203 7.27 -19.83 17.96
N GLY A 204 7.90 -20.26 16.86
CA GLY A 204 7.42 -21.35 16.01
C GLY A 204 6.28 -20.98 15.05
N LYS A 205 5.76 -19.74 15.14
CA LYS A 205 4.77 -19.17 14.22
C LYS A 205 5.36 -17.90 13.61
N ASN A 206 5.21 -17.73 12.29
CA ASN A 206 5.61 -16.50 11.62
C ASN A 206 4.67 -15.37 12.06
N SER A 207 5.11 -14.51 12.98
CA SER A 207 4.35 -13.34 13.41
C SER A 207 4.90 -12.09 12.72
N CYS A 208 4.04 -11.26 12.12
CA CYS A 208 4.45 -10.01 11.52
C CYS A 208 4.75 -8.97 12.61
N ILE A 209 6.03 -8.69 12.80
CA ILE A 209 6.55 -7.78 13.83
C ILE A 209 6.82 -6.38 13.28
N GLY A 210 6.85 -6.21 11.95
CA GLY A 210 7.12 -4.93 11.31
C GLY A 210 6.76 -4.91 9.83
N ILE A 211 6.74 -3.71 9.26
CA ILE A 211 6.56 -3.50 7.81
C ILE A 211 7.56 -2.44 7.35
N ILE A 212 8.32 -2.77 6.31
CA ILE A 212 9.15 -1.80 5.59
C ILE A 212 8.41 -1.38 4.32
N SER A 213 8.14 -0.08 4.17
CA SER A 213 7.63 0.49 2.92
C SER A 213 8.77 1.03 2.05
N GLN A 214 8.53 1.17 0.74
CA GLN A 214 9.43 1.89 -0.16
C GLN A 214 9.79 3.28 0.38
N SER A 215 8.81 4.03 0.87
CA SER A 215 9.03 5.37 1.44
C SER A 215 9.90 5.35 2.71
N GLY A 216 9.70 4.36 3.59
CA GLY A 216 10.50 4.18 4.81
C GLY A 216 11.95 3.81 4.49
N LEU A 217 12.13 2.88 3.54
CA LEU A 217 13.44 2.49 3.03
C LEU A 217 14.20 3.67 2.40
N VAL A 218 13.55 4.43 1.51
CA VAL A 218 14.17 5.61 0.88
C VAL A 218 14.55 6.65 1.92
N ALA A 219 13.68 6.92 2.89
CA ALA A 219 13.99 7.86 3.97
C ALA A 219 15.17 7.40 4.83
N PHE A 220 15.28 6.09 5.08
CA PHE A 220 16.41 5.50 5.79
C PHE A 220 17.71 5.67 4.99
N ILE A 221 17.74 5.25 3.72
CA ILE A 221 18.93 5.37 2.86
C ILE A 221 19.37 6.83 2.77
N ALA A 222 18.44 7.76 2.54
CA ALA A 222 18.74 9.19 2.49
C ALA A 222 19.35 9.71 3.80
N SER A 223 18.91 9.21 4.96
CA SER A 223 19.47 9.60 6.27
C SER A 223 20.90 9.09 6.52
N LYS A 224 21.34 8.08 5.76
CA LYS A 224 22.68 7.48 5.86
C LYS A 224 23.65 7.99 4.81
N CYS A 225 23.13 8.60 3.75
CA CYS A 225 23.96 9.19 2.69
C CYS A 225 24.42 10.60 3.11
N PRO A 226 25.70 10.96 2.87
CA PRO A 226 26.15 12.34 3.00
C PRO A 226 25.34 13.28 2.08
N PRO A 227 25.10 14.54 2.49
CA PRO A 227 24.50 15.54 1.61
C PRO A 227 25.22 15.62 0.26
N GLY A 228 24.48 15.74 -0.84
CA GLY A 228 25.05 15.78 -2.19
C GLY A 228 25.32 14.40 -2.82
N SER A 229 25.28 13.30 -2.05
CA SER A 229 25.63 11.98 -2.58
C SER A 229 24.64 11.44 -3.62
N LEU A 230 23.41 11.98 -3.65
CA LEU A 230 22.34 11.58 -4.57
C LEU A 230 22.01 12.66 -5.61
N ASP A 231 22.83 13.72 -5.70
CA ASP A 231 22.56 14.88 -6.57
C ASP A 231 23.09 14.68 -8.01
N VAL A 232 23.65 13.51 -8.29
CA VAL A 232 24.23 13.16 -9.58
C VAL A 232 23.21 12.36 -10.39
N LYS A 233 23.07 12.63 -11.70
CA LYS A 233 22.20 11.82 -12.55
C LYS A 233 22.69 10.37 -12.57
N MET A 234 21.78 9.41 -12.68
CA MET A 234 22.15 7.99 -12.69
C MET A 234 23.13 7.63 -13.83
N VAL A 235 22.98 8.24 -15.01
CA VAL A 235 23.92 8.07 -16.15
C VAL A 235 25.33 8.57 -15.75
N ASP A 236 25.40 9.74 -15.13
CA ASP A 236 26.66 10.37 -14.72
C ASP A 236 27.31 9.63 -13.54
N ALA A 237 26.52 8.87 -12.77
CA ALA A 237 26.97 7.98 -11.71
C ALA A 237 27.42 6.59 -12.20
N GLY A 238 27.42 6.35 -13.53
CA GLY A 238 27.82 5.07 -14.13
C GLY A 238 26.83 3.94 -13.85
N LEU A 239 25.58 4.26 -13.49
CA LEU A 239 24.54 3.28 -13.23
C LEU A 239 23.74 3.03 -14.50
N GLU A 240 23.79 1.80 -15.00
CA GLU A 240 22.97 1.36 -16.12
C GLU A 240 21.56 1.02 -15.60
N TYR A 241 20.69 2.03 -15.55
CA TYR A 241 19.35 1.92 -14.96
C TYR A 241 18.21 1.81 -16.00
N LYS A 242 18.55 1.89 -17.29
CA LYS A 242 17.54 1.77 -18.36
C LYS A 242 17.03 0.33 -18.38
N LYS A 243 15.76 0.15 -18.06
CA LYS A 243 15.05 -1.08 -18.45
C LYS A 243 14.89 -1.06 -19.96
N ASP A 244 15.03 -2.22 -20.61
CA ASP A 244 14.67 -2.35 -22.02
C ASP A 244 13.25 -1.81 -22.22
N VAL A 245 13.17 -0.69 -22.92
CA VAL A 245 11.89 -0.18 -23.37
C VAL A 245 11.51 -1.10 -24.51
N VAL A 246 10.55 -1.99 -24.27
CA VAL A 246 9.86 -2.67 -25.36
C VAL A 246 9.25 -1.57 -26.21
N LYS A 247 9.90 -1.24 -27.34
CA LYS A 247 9.30 -0.42 -28.37
C LYS A 247 8.06 -1.17 -28.82
N ILE A 248 6.89 -0.69 -28.43
CA ILE A 248 5.65 -1.08 -29.09
C ILE A 248 5.76 -0.44 -30.47
N SER A 249 6.04 -1.25 -31.50
CA SER A 249 5.89 -0.80 -32.88
C SER A 249 4.40 -0.55 -33.12
N ASP A 250 4.03 0.66 -33.52
CA ASP A 250 2.65 1.04 -33.83
C ASP A 250 2.01 0.19 -34.96
N ASP A 251 2.83 -0.62 -35.66
CA ASP A 251 2.41 -1.52 -36.74
C ASP A 251 2.01 -2.94 -36.27
N ALA A 252 2.17 -3.28 -34.98
CA ALA A 252 1.85 -4.62 -34.48
C ALA A 252 0.40 -4.71 -34.00
N SER A 253 -0.44 -5.48 -34.72
CA SER A 253 -1.79 -5.82 -34.29
C SER A 253 -1.79 -6.52 -32.93
N ALA A 254 -2.65 -6.04 -32.01
CA ALA A 254 -2.86 -6.58 -30.66
C ALA A 254 -3.35 -8.05 -30.61
N SER A 255 -3.59 -8.66 -31.76
CA SER A 255 -4.07 -10.04 -31.91
C SER A 255 -2.98 -11.11 -31.96
N THR A 256 -1.70 -10.73 -31.88
CA THR A 256 -0.60 -11.71 -32.00
C THR A 256 -0.16 -12.17 -30.61
N PRO A 257 -0.40 -13.44 -30.22
CA PRO A 257 0.01 -13.91 -28.90
C PRO A 257 1.53 -13.94 -28.80
N LEU A 258 2.06 -13.31 -27.74
CA LEU A 258 3.46 -13.44 -27.35
C LEU A 258 3.67 -14.86 -26.82
N ASN A 259 4.40 -15.69 -27.57
CA ASN A 259 4.91 -16.96 -27.06
C ASN A 259 5.99 -16.65 -25.99
N PHE A 260 5.67 -16.95 -24.74
CA PHE A 260 6.64 -17.05 -23.65
C PHE A 260 7.18 -18.47 -23.56
#